data_AF-A0A0S9DJ89-F1
#
_entry.id   AF-A0A0S9DJ89-F1
#
_cell.length_a   1.000
_cell.length_b   1.000
_cell.length_c   1.000
_cell.angle_alpha   90.00
_cell.angle_beta   90.00
_cell.angle_gamma   90.00
#
_symmetry.space_group_name_H-M   'P 1'
#
loop_
_entity.id
_entity.type
_entity.pdbx_description
1 polymer ?
#
loop_
_entity_poly.entity_id
_entity_poly.type
_entity_poly.pdbx_seq_one_letter_code
_entity_poly.pdbx_strand_id
1 'polypeptide(L)'
;MDAQGACTAPVAQGAELDLCLRHHLVAYDWVARDVGVTDILPSPCLACGSRLGVRYPSGWLCAVCEWKVGDLPDGGVSSTRVDVVYYLRAGDRIKIGTSGNPRARLAQLSFDELLAFERGTRTLEHRRHVQFGEHRLGGGEWFTVHDALLAHIDELRAGVDDPWNSYSLWISQHLAVHG
;
A
#
# COMPACT_ATOMS: atom_id res chain seq x y z
N MET A 1 -18.32 -23.43 -33.11
CA MET A 1 -17.01 -24.10 -33.19
C MET A 1 -16.49 -23.88 -34.60
N ASP A 2 -15.72 -22.82 -34.82
CA ASP A 2 -14.99 -22.64 -36.08
C ASP A 2 -13.72 -23.49 -35.93
N ALA A 3 -13.84 -24.77 -36.31
CA ALA A 3 -12.76 -25.72 -36.29
C ALA A 3 -11.79 -25.41 -37.45
N GLN A 4 -10.53 -25.10 -37.11
CA GLN A 4 -9.34 -25.40 -37.94
C GLN A 4 -9.26 -24.79 -39.36
N GLY A 5 -9.88 -23.64 -39.61
CA GLY A 5 -9.69 -22.86 -40.84
C GLY A 5 -9.00 -21.52 -40.58
N ALA A 6 -8.09 -21.09 -41.46
CA ALA A 6 -7.54 -19.73 -41.42
C ALA A 6 -8.66 -18.71 -41.66
N CYS A 7 -8.72 -17.67 -40.84
CA CYS A 7 -9.70 -16.60 -41.01
C CYS A 7 -9.39 -15.80 -42.28
N THR A 8 -10.39 -15.56 -43.12
CA THR A 8 -10.25 -14.78 -44.37
C THR A 8 -10.76 -13.34 -44.23
N ALA A 9 -11.18 -12.93 -43.04
CA ALA A 9 -11.66 -11.58 -42.79
C ALA A 9 -10.51 -10.55 -42.93
N PRO A 10 -10.80 -9.33 -43.41
CA PRO A 10 -9.76 -8.33 -43.65
C PRO A 10 -9.08 -7.90 -42.34
N VAL A 11 -7.77 -7.68 -42.45
CA VAL A 11 -6.95 -7.09 -41.38
C VAL A 11 -6.99 -5.57 -41.50
N ALA A 12 -7.12 -4.89 -40.36
CA ALA A 12 -7.18 -3.44 -40.33
C ALA A 12 -5.83 -2.85 -40.77
N GLN A 13 -5.88 -1.75 -41.54
CA GLN A 13 -4.67 -1.05 -41.97
C GLN A 13 -3.88 -0.55 -40.74
N GLY A 14 -2.61 -0.95 -40.66
CA GLY A 14 -1.73 -0.58 -39.54
C GLY A 14 -1.82 -1.47 -38.30
N ALA A 15 -2.52 -2.62 -38.37
CA ALA A 15 -2.47 -3.61 -37.29
C ALA A 15 -1.05 -4.18 -37.11
N GLU A 16 -0.58 -4.26 -35.88
CA GLU A 16 0.74 -4.85 -35.54
C GLU A 16 0.75 -6.38 -35.64
N LEU A 17 -0.42 -7.02 -35.49
CA LEU A 17 -0.63 -8.45 -35.67
C LEU A 17 -1.52 -8.68 -36.88
N ASP A 18 -1.24 -9.74 -37.64
CA ASP A 18 -2.01 -10.13 -38.82
C ASP A 18 -3.32 -10.84 -38.41
N LEU A 19 -4.19 -10.10 -37.72
CA LEU A 19 -5.48 -10.55 -37.20
C LEU A 19 -6.58 -9.57 -37.59
N CYS A 20 -7.74 -10.10 -37.99
CA CYS A 20 -8.93 -9.26 -38.16
C CYS A 20 -9.43 -8.74 -36.79
N LEU A 21 -10.25 -7.68 -36.78
CA LEU A 21 -10.74 -7.05 -35.54
C LEU A 21 -11.37 -8.06 -34.55
N ARG A 22 -12.17 -9.01 -35.06
CA ARG A 22 -12.79 -10.05 -34.22
C ARG A 22 -11.74 -10.89 -33.50
N HIS A 23 -10.68 -11.30 -34.19
CA HIS A 23 -9.61 -12.09 -33.58
C HIS A 23 -8.72 -11.27 -32.65
N HIS A 24 -8.54 -9.98 -32.92
CA HIS A 24 -7.90 -9.06 -31.97
C HIS A 24 -8.67 -8.98 -30.66
N LEU A 25 -10.00 -8.83 -30.70
CA LEU A 25 -10.83 -8.78 -29.49
C LEU A 25 -10.79 -10.11 -28.72
N VAL A 26 -10.85 -11.26 -29.42
CA VAL A 26 -10.71 -12.58 -28.78
C VAL A 26 -9.34 -12.73 -28.12
N ALA A 27 -8.27 -12.29 -28.78
CA ALA A 27 -6.92 -12.32 -28.21
C ALA A 27 -6.80 -11.40 -26.98
N TYR A 28 -7.38 -10.19 -27.06
CA TYR A 28 -7.45 -9.27 -25.93
C TYR A 28 -8.19 -9.89 -24.74
N ASP A 29 -9.40 -10.41 -24.94
CA ASP A 29 -10.21 -11.02 -23.88
C ASP A 29 -9.48 -12.20 -23.21
N TRP A 30 -8.73 -12.98 -23.99
CA TRP A 30 -7.94 -14.09 -23.48
C TRP A 30 -6.80 -13.64 -22.56
N VAL A 31 -6.18 -12.49 -22.83
CA VAL A 31 -5.09 -11.93 -22.01
C VAL A 31 -5.65 -11.13 -20.83
N ALA A 32 -6.64 -10.27 -21.08
CA ALA A 32 -7.21 -9.35 -20.11
C ALA A 32 -7.92 -10.04 -18.95
N ARG A 33 -8.41 -11.28 -19.14
CA ARG A 33 -8.98 -12.08 -18.04
C ARG A 33 -7.95 -12.47 -16.98
N ASP A 34 -6.68 -12.52 -17.35
CA ASP A 34 -5.59 -13.10 -16.57
C ASP A 34 -4.54 -12.05 -16.16
N VAL A 35 -4.50 -10.90 -16.82
CA VAL A 35 -3.49 -9.85 -16.65
C VAL A 35 -4.16 -8.54 -16.19
N GLY A 36 -3.53 -7.86 -15.23
CA GLY A 36 -4.06 -6.67 -14.56
C GLY A 36 -5.13 -6.98 -13.52
N VAL A 37 -5.46 -8.26 -13.31
CA VAL A 37 -6.48 -8.68 -12.34
C VAL A 37 -5.90 -8.75 -10.93
N THR A 38 -6.70 -8.27 -9.96
CA THR A 38 -6.41 -8.41 -8.54
C THR A 38 -7.00 -9.74 -8.03
N ASP A 39 -6.17 -10.60 -7.45
CA ASP A 39 -6.58 -11.90 -6.92
C ASP A 39 -5.68 -12.36 -5.75
N ILE A 40 -5.95 -13.52 -5.19
CA ILE A 40 -5.19 -14.15 -4.11
C ILE A 40 -3.80 -14.56 -4.62
N LEU A 41 -2.77 -14.16 -3.89
CA LEU A 41 -1.39 -14.51 -4.17
C LEU A 41 -1.14 -16.03 -3.97
N PRO A 42 -0.25 -16.64 -4.78
CA PRO A 42 0.17 -18.03 -4.59
C PRO A 42 0.79 -18.32 -3.21
N SER A 43 1.39 -17.30 -2.60
CA SER A 43 1.90 -17.31 -1.23
C SER A 43 1.75 -15.91 -0.61
N PRO A 44 1.72 -15.78 0.73
CA PRO A 44 1.78 -14.47 1.36
C PRO A 44 3.03 -13.69 0.93
N CYS A 45 2.89 -12.40 0.67
CA CYS A 45 4.00 -11.53 0.31
C CYS A 45 5.09 -11.57 1.38
N LEU A 46 6.33 -11.86 1.00
CA LEU A 46 7.46 -11.97 1.93
C LEU A 46 7.84 -10.63 2.58
N ALA A 47 7.51 -9.50 1.94
CA ALA A 47 7.80 -8.16 2.45
C ALA A 47 6.75 -7.66 3.48
N CYS A 48 5.45 -7.86 3.20
CA CYS A 48 4.37 -7.28 4.03
C CYS A 48 3.36 -8.28 4.59
N GLY A 49 3.39 -9.55 4.16
CA GLY A 49 2.47 -10.60 4.59
C GLY A 49 1.09 -10.59 3.91
N SER A 50 0.81 -9.63 3.02
CA SER A 50 -0.47 -9.56 2.30
C SER A 50 -0.71 -10.83 1.46
N ARG A 51 -1.99 -11.19 1.31
CA ARG A 51 -2.45 -12.30 0.47
C ARG A 51 -3.06 -11.84 -0.85
N LEU A 52 -3.11 -10.53 -1.10
CA LEU A 52 -3.70 -9.96 -2.30
C LEU A 52 -2.61 -9.44 -3.26
N GLY A 53 -2.79 -9.67 -4.55
CA GLY A 53 -1.85 -9.24 -5.58
C GLY A 53 -2.50 -8.92 -6.91
N VAL A 54 -1.75 -8.25 -7.77
CA VAL A 54 -2.11 -7.94 -9.16
C VAL A 54 -1.25 -8.80 -10.08
N ARG A 55 -1.88 -9.52 -11.01
CA ARG A 55 -1.17 -10.40 -11.94
C ARG A 55 -0.70 -9.63 -13.17
N TYR A 56 0.59 -9.67 -13.45
CA TYR A 56 1.20 -9.17 -14.69
C TYR A 56 1.79 -10.32 -15.51
N PRO A 57 2.11 -10.12 -16.81
CA PRO A 57 2.74 -11.16 -17.61
C PRO A 57 4.10 -11.60 -17.04
N SER A 58 4.81 -10.70 -16.36
CA SER A 58 6.10 -10.95 -15.71
C SER A 58 6.01 -11.60 -14.32
N GLY A 59 4.80 -11.76 -13.78
CA GLY A 59 4.57 -12.33 -12.45
C GLY A 59 3.56 -11.55 -11.61
N TRP A 60 3.54 -11.81 -10.31
CA TRP A 60 2.65 -11.14 -9.37
C TRP A 60 3.33 -9.96 -8.69
N LEU A 61 2.63 -8.82 -8.61
CA LEU A 61 2.98 -7.76 -7.67
C LEU A 61 2.02 -7.82 -6.48
N CYS A 62 2.52 -7.58 -5.27
CA CYS A 62 1.65 -7.43 -4.11
C CYS A 62 0.78 -6.18 -4.27
N ALA A 63 -0.53 -6.29 -4.04
CA ALA A 63 -1.48 -5.18 -4.19
C ALA A 63 -1.36 -4.13 -3.06
N VAL A 64 -0.47 -4.38 -2.07
CA VAL A 64 -0.30 -3.54 -0.87
C VAL A 64 1.08 -2.88 -0.86
N CYS A 65 2.14 -3.64 -1.10
CA CYS A 65 3.51 -3.11 -1.08
C CYS A 65 4.15 -3.04 -2.47
N GLU A 66 3.45 -3.45 -3.53
CA GLU A 66 3.90 -3.39 -4.94
C GLU A 66 5.17 -4.20 -5.25
N TRP A 67 5.64 -5.03 -4.30
CA TRP A 67 6.81 -5.87 -4.49
C TRP A 67 6.49 -7.09 -5.36
N LYS A 68 7.45 -7.51 -6.18
CA LYS A 68 7.32 -8.72 -7.01
C LYS A 68 7.42 -9.99 -6.17
N VAL A 69 6.34 -10.76 -6.16
CA VAL A 69 6.23 -11.97 -5.34
C VAL A 69 7.22 -13.03 -5.82
N GLY A 70 7.96 -13.60 -4.88
CA GLY A 70 9.02 -14.58 -5.14
C GLY A 70 10.42 -13.97 -5.17
N ASP A 71 10.53 -12.66 -5.39
CA ASP A 71 11.80 -11.95 -5.24
C ASP A 71 12.00 -11.61 -3.74
N LEU A 72 13.19 -11.85 -3.20
CA LEU A 72 13.61 -11.34 -1.90
C LEU A 72 14.60 -10.18 -2.16
N PRO A 73 14.59 -9.12 -1.35
CA PRO A 73 15.73 -8.21 -1.30
C PRO A 73 16.98 -9.03 -0.89
N ASP A 74 18.08 -8.84 -1.60
CA ASP A 74 19.36 -9.43 -1.20
C ASP A 74 19.73 -8.87 0.19
N GLY A 75 20.04 -9.77 1.13
CA GLY A 75 20.22 -9.42 2.55
C GLY A 75 19.00 -9.81 3.39
N GLY A 76 19.03 -11.03 3.93
CA GLY A 76 17.94 -11.58 4.73
C GLY A 76 17.46 -10.59 5.79
N VAL A 77 16.15 -10.27 5.75
CA VAL A 77 15.34 -9.43 6.63
C VAL A 77 16.14 -8.74 7.75
N SER A 78 17.07 -7.85 7.39
CA SER A 78 17.53 -6.83 8.32
C SER A 78 16.29 -6.01 8.59
N SER A 79 15.86 -5.96 9.86
CA SER A 79 14.60 -5.33 10.26
C SER A 79 14.41 -4.03 9.51
N THR A 80 13.56 -4.03 8.48
CA THR A 80 13.36 -2.88 7.60
C THR A 80 12.60 -1.85 8.40
N ARG A 81 13.32 -1.06 9.20
CA ARG A 81 12.70 -0.09 10.10
C ARG A 81 12.39 1.16 9.30
N VAL A 82 11.14 1.28 8.90
CA VAL A 82 10.58 2.55 8.49
C VAL A 82 9.95 3.17 9.74
N ASP A 83 10.58 4.24 10.24
CA ASP A 83 10.01 5.01 11.34
C ASP A 83 8.78 5.78 10.87
N VAL A 84 7.71 5.69 11.67
CA VAL A 84 6.47 6.44 11.47
C VAL A 84 6.03 7.16 12.74
N VAL A 85 5.33 8.26 12.54
CA VAL A 85 4.44 8.87 13.53
C VAL A 85 3.03 8.36 13.26
N TYR A 86 2.33 7.92 14.29
CA TYR A 86 0.98 7.38 14.21
C TYR A 86 -0.01 8.28 14.95
N TYR A 87 -1.24 8.31 14.44
CA TYR A 87 -2.37 9.03 15.01
C TYR A 87 -3.45 8.00 15.36
N LEU A 88 -3.74 7.81 16.65
CA LEU A 88 -4.77 6.85 17.11
C LEU A 88 -5.91 7.58 17.79
N ARG A 89 -7.15 7.19 17.51
CA ARG A 89 -8.32 7.66 18.24
C ARG A 89 -8.61 6.77 19.45
N ALA A 90 -8.90 7.39 20.60
CA ALA A 90 -9.52 6.73 21.73
C ALA A 90 -10.54 7.68 22.39
N GLY A 91 -11.82 7.42 22.15
CA GLY A 91 -12.94 8.27 22.57
C GLY A 91 -12.86 9.67 21.96
N ASP A 92 -12.70 10.65 22.85
CA ASP A 92 -12.63 12.09 22.57
C ASP A 92 -11.18 12.61 22.45
N ARG A 93 -10.21 11.70 22.33
CA ARG A 93 -8.78 12.03 22.31
C ARG A 93 -8.08 11.36 21.14
N ILE A 94 -7.02 12.02 20.70
CA ILE A 94 -6.10 11.49 19.70
C ILE A 94 -4.72 11.35 20.33
N LYS A 95 -4.10 10.19 20.12
CA LYS A 95 -2.71 9.91 20.50
C LYS A 95 -1.80 10.20 19.32
N ILE A 96 -0.72 10.92 19.56
CA ILE A 96 0.38 11.10 18.60
C ILE A 96 1.62 10.43 19.19
N GLY A 97 2.11 9.37 18.54
CA GLY A 97 3.32 8.66 18.99
C GLY A 97 4.18 8.20 17.81
N THR A 98 5.39 7.70 18.08
CA THR A 98 6.30 7.19 17.04
C THR A 98 6.61 5.72 17.21
N SER A 99 6.93 5.02 16.12
CA SER A 99 7.47 3.66 16.16
C SER A 99 8.22 3.29 14.87
N GLY A 100 9.32 2.56 15.01
CA GLY A 100 9.97 1.84 13.89
C GLY A 100 9.45 0.42 13.69
N ASN A 101 8.49 -0.02 14.52
CA ASN A 101 7.77 -1.29 14.38
C ASN A 101 6.29 -1.08 14.77
N PRO A 102 5.52 -0.33 13.95
CA PRO A 102 4.16 0.05 14.28
C PRO A 102 3.24 -1.16 14.50
N ARG A 103 3.41 -2.28 13.78
CA ARG A 103 2.57 -3.48 13.98
C ARG A 103 2.69 -4.02 15.39
N ALA A 104 3.91 -4.24 15.87
CA ALA A 104 4.15 -4.75 17.22
C ALA A 104 3.72 -3.74 18.30
N ARG A 105 3.93 -2.44 18.05
CA ARG A 105 3.55 -1.38 18.99
C ARG A 105 2.04 -1.27 19.13
N LEU A 106 1.31 -1.19 18.02
CA LEU A 106 -0.14 -0.98 18.02
C LEU A 106 -0.89 -2.20 18.57
N ALA A 107 -0.39 -3.42 18.37
CA ALA A 107 -0.96 -4.64 18.95
C ALA A 107 -1.00 -4.64 20.50
N GLN A 108 -0.22 -3.78 21.16
CA GLN A 108 -0.16 -3.65 22.62
C GLN A 108 -1.03 -2.49 23.15
N LEU A 109 -1.63 -1.70 22.27
CA LEU A 109 -2.41 -0.52 22.63
C LEU A 109 -3.91 -0.82 22.49
N SER A 110 -4.71 -0.25 23.39
CA SER A 110 -6.17 -0.19 23.24
C SER A 110 -6.54 1.15 22.63
N PHE A 111 -7.19 1.12 21.46
CA PHE A 111 -7.62 2.29 20.70
C PHE A 111 -8.82 1.91 19.81
N ASP A 112 -9.58 2.91 19.38
CA ASP A 112 -10.78 2.71 18.55
C ASP A 112 -10.43 2.64 17.07
N GLU A 113 -9.57 3.55 16.59
CA GLU A 113 -9.22 3.67 15.18
C GLU A 113 -7.77 4.12 15.00
N LEU A 114 -7.08 3.54 14.01
CA LEU A 114 -5.84 4.08 13.47
C LEU A 114 -6.20 5.10 12.39
N LEU A 115 -5.96 6.38 12.68
CA LEU A 115 -6.39 7.47 11.81
C LEU A 115 -5.41 7.69 10.65
N ALA A 116 -4.09 7.69 10.93
CA ALA A 116 -3.08 7.94 9.92
C ALA A 116 -1.69 7.47 10.35
N PHE A 117 -0.81 7.26 9.37
CA PHE A 117 0.64 7.27 9.53
C PHE A 117 1.24 8.48 8.82
N GLU A 118 2.32 9.00 9.39
CA GLU A 118 3.18 10.00 8.79
C GLU A 118 4.62 9.49 8.85
N ARG A 119 5.33 9.44 7.73
CA ARG A 119 6.70 8.92 7.71
C ARG A 119 7.62 9.85 8.49
N GLY A 120 8.31 9.34 9.51
CA GLY A 120 9.22 10.13 10.32
C GLY A 120 9.52 9.54 11.70
N THR A 121 10.52 10.12 12.34
CA THR A 121 11.09 9.65 13.61
C THR A 121 10.50 10.39 14.82
N ARG A 122 11.05 10.11 16.02
CA ARG A 122 10.83 10.88 17.26
C ARG A 122 10.93 12.39 17.08
N THR A 123 11.78 12.88 16.18
CA THR A 123 11.91 14.31 15.90
C THR A 123 10.64 14.90 15.30
N LEU A 124 9.98 14.17 14.40
CA LEU A 124 8.72 14.59 13.79
C LEU A 124 7.58 14.54 14.81
N GLU A 125 7.51 13.48 15.61
CA GLU A 125 6.53 13.37 16.69
C GLU A 125 6.65 14.56 17.66
N HIS A 126 7.86 14.92 18.09
CA HIS A 126 8.07 16.08 18.95
C HIS A 126 7.60 17.38 18.28
N ARG A 127 7.84 17.56 16.98
CA ARG A 127 7.32 18.72 16.24
C ARG A 127 5.79 18.77 16.26
N ARG A 128 5.11 17.63 16.07
CA ARG A 128 3.65 17.53 16.14
C ARG A 128 3.14 17.80 17.56
N HIS A 129 3.84 17.33 18.58
CA HIS A 129 3.51 17.64 19.97
C HIS A 129 3.62 19.12 20.31
N VAL A 130 4.62 19.82 19.76
CA VAL A 130 4.75 21.28 19.90
C VAL A 130 3.66 21.99 19.11
N GLN A 131 3.44 21.59 17.85
CA GLN A 131 2.44 22.20 16.97
C GLN A 131 1.03 22.16 17.56
N PHE A 132 0.63 21.03 18.15
CA PHE A 132 -0.70 20.83 18.74
C PHE A 132 -0.70 21.00 20.27
N GLY A 133 0.34 21.65 20.81
CA GLY A 133 0.60 21.73 22.25
C GLY A 133 -0.51 22.36 23.08
N GLU A 134 -1.27 23.31 22.51
CA GLU A 134 -2.40 23.98 23.20
C GLU A 134 -3.51 23.01 23.62
N HIS A 135 -3.68 21.91 22.86
CA HIS A 135 -4.71 20.90 23.09
C HIS A 135 -4.19 19.64 23.78
N ARG A 136 -2.93 19.66 24.23
CA ARG A 136 -2.20 18.52 24.80
C ARG A 136 -2.63 18.24 26.25
N LEU A 137 -3.04 17.00 26.51
CA LEU A 137 -3.53 16.57 27.81
C LEU A 137 -2.37 16.17 28.73
N GLY A 138 -2.20 16.90 29.83
CA GLY A 138 -1.24 16.56 30.89
C GLY A 138 0.22 16.47 30.43
N GLY A 139 0.59 17.14 29.33
CA GLY A 139 1.94 17.06 28.74
C GLY A 139 2.30 15.68 28.15
N GLY A 140 1.33 14.77 28.04
CA GLY A 140 1.53 13.39 27.56
C GLY A 140 1.46 13.25 26.03
N GLU A 141 1.18 12.06 25.53
CA GLU A 141 1.05 11.80 24.09
C GLU A 141 -0.39 11.95 23.57
N TRP A 142 -1.29 12.49 24.40
CA TRP A 142 -2.73 12.58 24.13
C TRP A 142 -3.17 14.03 23.95
N PHE A 143 -4.08 14.24 23.01
CA PHE A 143 -4.60 15.53 22.60
C PHE A 143 -6.13 15.47 22.58
N THR A 144 -6.78 16.55 22.98
CA THR A 144 -8.23 16.71 22.72
C THR A 144 -8.46 16.75 21.21
N VAL A 145 -9.57 16.20 20.74
CA VAL A 145 -9.95 16.35 19.32
C VAL A 145 -10.23 17.82 19.01
N HIS A 146 -9.60 18.35 17.96
CA HIS A 146 -9.79 19.72 17.49
C HIS A 146 -9.53 19.85 15.98
N ASP A 147 -10.07 20.91 15.38
CA ASP A 147 -10.12 21.07 13.92
C ASP A 147 -8.75 21.03 13.24
N ALA A 148 -7.76 21.73 13.78
CA ALA A 148 -6.42 21.75 13.19
C ALA A 148 -5.71 20.37 13.17
N LEU A 149 -5.99 19.50 14.15
CA LEU A 149 -5.43 18.14 14.17
C LEU A 149 -6.19 17.23 13.20
N LEU A 150 -7.51 17.39 13.12
CA LEU A 150 -8.32 16.65 12.13
C LEU A 150 -7.93 17.02 10.70
N ALA A 151 -7.78 18.31 10.40
CA ALA A 151 -7.34 18.78 9.08
C ALA A 151 -5.96 18.21 8.70
N HIS A 152 -5.00 18.19 9.63
CA HIS A 152 -3.70 17.56 9.42
C HIS A 152 -3.81 16.06 9.14
N ILE A 153 -4.69 15.36 9.86
CA ILE A 153 -4.93 13.93 9.64
C ILE A 153 -5.60 13.68 8.28
N ASP A 154 -6.54 14.52 7.88
CA ASP A 154 -7.21 14.42 6.58
C ASP A 154 -6.21 14.64 5.42
N GLU A 155 -5.27 15.58 5.56
CA GLU A 155 -4.17 15.75 4.61
C GLU A 155 -3.30 14.49 4.48
N LEU A 156 -3.00 13.81 5.60
CA LEU A 156 -2.25 12.55 5.59
C LEU A 156 -3.05 11.40 4.95
N ARG A 157 -4.38 11.40 5.09
CA ARG A 157 -5.29 10.39 4.53
C ARG A 157 -5.65 10.65 3.08
N ALA A 158 -5.27 11.79 2.50
CA ALA A 158 -5.65 12.14 1.14
C ALA A 158 -5.17 11.07 0.13
N GLY A 159 -6.12 10.33 -0.46
CA GLY A 159 -5.83 9.22 -1.38
C GLY A 159 -5.36 7.93 -0.73
N VAL A 160 -5.50 7.78 0.59
CA VAL A 160 -5.10 6.59 1.36
C VAL A 160 -6.31 6.02 2.09
N ASP A 161 -6.79 4.86 1.64
CA ASP A 161 -7.93 4.18 2.28
C ASP A 161 -7.56 3.52 3.62
N ASP A 162 -6.45 2.78 3.66
CA ASP A 162 -5.88 2.15 4.85
C ASP A 162 -4.46 2.68 5.09
N PRO A 163 -4.15 3.31 6.25
CA PRO A 163 -2.81 3.77 6.59
C PRO A 163 -1.72 2.68 6.43
N TRP A 164 -2.07 1.41 6.63
CA TRP A 164 -1.13 0.30 6.45
C TRP A 164 -0.63 0.16 5.02
N ASN A 165 -1.41 0.58 4.01
CA ASN A 165 -0.97 0.57 2.62
C ASN A 165 0.22 1.52 2.41
N SER A 166 0.16 2.74 2.96
CA SER A 166 1.28 3.69 2.89
C SER A 166 2.51 3.15 3.60
N TYR A 167 2.35 2.56 4.80
CA TYR A 167 3.46 1.94 5.52
C TYR A 167 4.11 0.81 4.72
N SER A 168 3.31 -0.06 4.11
CA SER A 168 3.79 -1.15 3.27
C SER A 168 4.50 -0.68 2.00
N LEU A 169 4.02 0.39 1.37
CA LEU A 169 4.69 1.03 0.24
C LEU A 169 6.06 1.58 0.66
N TRP A 170 6.15 2.27 1.80
CA TRP A 170 7.43 2.80 2.28
C TRP A 170 8.45 1.70 2.62
N ILE A 171 7.98 0.56 3.14
CA ILE A 171 8.81 -0.62 3.36
C ILE A 171 9.39 -1.14 2.03
N SER A 172 8.54 -1.27 1.00
CA SER A 172 8.97 -1.68 -0.34
C SER A 172 10.01 -0.74 -0.95
N GLN A 173 9.77 0.57 -0.86
CA GLN A 173 10.70 1.59 -1.33
C GLN A 173 12.04 1.55 -0.59
N HIS A 174 12.02 1.34 0.73
CA HIS A 174 13.25 1.22 1.51
C HIS A 174 14.05 -0.01 1.09
N LEU A 175 13.39 -1.16 0.88
CA LEU A 175 14.03 -2.38 0.42
C LEU A 175 14.63 -2.23 -0.97
N ALA A 176 13.92 -1.60 -1.92
CA ALA A 176 14.41 -1.40 -3.29
C ALA A 176 15.69 -0.53 -3.37
N VAL A 177 15.96 0.31 -2.37
CA VAL A 177 17.15 1.16 -2.33
C VAL A 177 18.35 0.47 -1.66
N HIS A 178 18.11 -0.56 -0.83
CA HIS A 178 19.13 -1.16 0.04
C HIS A 178 19.36 -2.66 -0.18
N GLY A 179 18.60 -3.30 -1.07
CA GLY A 179 18.84 -4.64 -1.60
C GLY A 179 19.36 -4.57 -3.03
#